data_AF-A0AB74BSB5-F1
#
_entry.id   AF-A0AB74BSB5-F1
#
_cell.length_a   1.000
_cell.length_b   1.000
_cell.length_c   1.000
_cell.angle_alpha   90.00
_cell.angle_beta   90.00
_cell.angle_gamma   90.00
#
_symmetry.space_group_name_H-M   'P 1'
#
loop_
_entity.id
_entity.type
_entity.pdbx_description
1 polymer ?
#
loop_
_entity_poly.entity_id
_entity_poly.type
_entity_poly.pdbx_seq_one_letter_code
_entity_poly.pdbx_strand_id
1 'polypeptide(L)'
;MNEIERIATQEPLCAKTLMLDTVERGDQLREDFAKVTYGGVPKFTNQDWYSRRGYRSLKIVQNYYDSKDRNGKVWDTKTIFMRKDLL
;
A
#
# COMPACT_ATOMS: atom_id res chain seq x y z
N MET A 1 -6.82 10.14 2.63
CA MET A 1 -5.54 10.37 3.35
C MET A 1 -5.38 11.75 3.95
N ASN A 2 -5.77 12.88 3.33
CA ASN A 2 -5.63 14.20 3.99
C ASN A 2 -6.30 14.24 5.37
N GLU A 3 -7.54 13.76 5.45
CA GLU A 3 -8.29 13.73 6.71
C GLU A 3 -7.70 12.76 7.73
N ILE A 4 -7.21 11.61 7.28
CA ILE A 4 -6.55 10.62 8.14
C ILE A 4 -5.25 11.19 8.71
N GLU A 5 -4.43 11.85 7.89
CA GLU A 5 -3.21 12.53 8.33
C GLU A 5 -3.54 13.66 9.32
N ARG A 6 -4.59 14.45 9.06
CA ARG A 6 -5.07 15.51 9.96
C ARG A 6 -5.49 14.95 11.32
N ILE A 7 -6.37 13.95 11.34
CA ILE A 7 -6.85 13.32 12.58
C ILE A 7 -5.68 12.69 13.34
N ALA A 8 -4.74 12.05 12.65
CA ALA A 8 -3.57 11.45 13.29
C ALA A 8 -2.72 12.48 14.05
N THR A 9 -2.59 13.71 13.55
CA THR A 9 -1.84 14.78 14.23
C THR A 9 -2.58 15.43 15.41
N GLN A 10 -3.88 15.20 15.55
CA GLN A 10 -4.71 15.82 16.58
C GLN A 10 -4.82 14.96 17.84
N GLU A 11 -5.26 15.57 18.94
CA GLU A 11 -5.61 14.83 20.15
C GLU A 11 -6.75 13.82 19.87
N PRO A 12 -6.72 12.63 20.48
CA PRO A 12 -5.73 12.17 21.46
C PRO A 12 -4.49 11.49 20.84
N LEU A 13 -4.41 11.39 19.51
CA LEU A 13 -3.38 10.57 18.84
C LEU A 13 -2.01 11.24 18.83
N CYS A 14 -1.95 12.55 18.52
CA CYS A 14 -0.71 13.34 18.48
C CYS A 14 0.44 12.64 17.72
N ALA A 15 0.13 11.89 16.66
CA ALA A 15 1.06 11.03 15.96
C ALA A 15 2.13 11.85 15.22
N LYS A 16 3.39 11.40 15.31
CA LYS A 16 4.54 11.98 14.61
C LYS A 16 4.92 11.25 13.33
N THR A 17 4.36 10.06 13.13
CA THR A 17 4.62 9.23 11.97
C THR A 17 3.37 8.45 11.63
N LEU A 18 3.06 8.36 10.33
CA LEU A 18 2.05 7.46 9.80
C LEU A 18 2.74 6.36 8.99
N MET A 19 2.35 5.12 9.26
CA MET A 19 2.80 3.96 8.49
C MET A 19 1.61 3.30 7.81
N LEU A 20 1.85 2.77 6.63
CA LEU A 20 0.90 1.97 5.88
C LEU A 20 1.67 0.93 5.07
N ASP A 21 0.94 -0.01 4.52
CA ASP A 21 1.48 -0.95 3.56
C ASP A 21 0.56 -1.07 2.34
N THR A 22 1.13 -1.55 1.25
CA THR A 22 0.39 -1.86 0.03
C THR A 22 1.14 -2.92 -0.78
N VAL A 23 0.54 -3.43 -1.85
CA VAL A 23 1.23 -4.34 -2.77
C VAL A 23 2.36 -3.60 -3.47
N GLU A 24 3.52 -4.20 -3.66
CA GLU A 24 4.65 -3.58 -4.35
C GLU A 24 4.29 -3.26 -5.80
N ARG A 25 4.81 -2.15 -6.33
CA ARG A 25 4.50 -1.60 -7.64
C ARG A 25 4.60 -2.65 -8.76
N GLY A 26 5.65 -3.46 -8.76
CA GLY A 26 5.84 -4.52 -9.75
C GLY A 26 4.67 -5.51 -9.77
N ASP A 27 4.21 -5.95 -8.61
CA ASP A 27 3.11 -6.90 -8.49
C ASP A 27 1.76 -6.25 -8.81
N GLN A 28 1.54 -4.97 -8.46
CA GLN A 28 0.34 -4.24 -8.86
C GLN A 28 0.19 -4.10 -10.37
N LEU A 29 1.30 -4.07 -11.10
CA LEU A 29 1.33 -3.97 -12.56
C LEU A 29 1.38 -5.35 -13.25
N ARG A 30 1.53 -6.43 -12.48
CA ARG A 30 1.52 -7.79 -13.01
C ARG A 30 0.11 -8.10 -13.54
N GLU A 31 -0.01 -8.33 -14.85
CA GLU A 31 -1.28 -8.29 -15.56
C GLU A 31 -2.33 -9.28 -15.04
N ASP A 32 -1.90 -10.52 -14.75
CA ASP A 32 -2.80 -11.56 -14.25
C ASP A 32 -3.32 -11.23 -12.84
N PHE A 33 -2.46 -10.74 -11.95
CA PHE A 33 -2.84 -10.28 -10.62
C PHE A 33 -3.74 -9.04 -10.70
N ALA A 34 -3.37 -8.06 -11.51
CA ALA A 34 -4.08 -6.79 -11.61
C ALA A 34 -5.51 -6.96 -12.16
N LYS A 35 -5.70 -7.83 -13.14
CA LYS A 35 -7.04 -8.16 -13.66
C LYS A 35 -7.94 -8.78 -12.59
N VAL A 36 -7.40 -9.65 -11.74
CA VAL A 36 -8.19 -10.32 -10.69
C VAL A 36 -8.47 -9.38 -9.51
N THR A 37 -7.48 -8.61 -9.09
CA THR A 37 -7.56 -7.78 -7.88
C THR A 37 -8.19 -6.41 -8.14
N TYR A 38 -7.92 -5.80 -9.30
CA TYR A 38 -8.32 -4.42 -9.63
C TYR A 38 -9.25 -4.32 -10.86
N GLY A 39 -9.53 -5.43 -11.54
CA GLY A 39 -10.32 -5.45 -12.78
C GLY A 39 -9.55 -5.03 -14.04
N GLY A 40 -8.25 -4.73 -13.92
CA GLY A 40 -7.39 -4.33 -15.03
C GLY A 40 -6.03 -3.82 -14.54
N VAL A 41 -5.08 -3.61 -15.46
CA VAL A 41 -3.77 -3.04 -15.10
C VAL A 41 -3.94 -1.56 -14.76
N PRO A 42 -3.64 -1.12 -13.53
CA PRO A 42 -3.81 0.26 -13.14
C PRO A 42 -2.79 1.15 -13.88
N LYS A 43 -3.21 2.35 -14.29
CA LYS A 43 -2.30 3.37 -14.86
C LYS A 43 -1.32 3.93 -13.82
N PHE A 44 -1.71 3.88 -12.54
CA PHE A 44 -0.94 4.39 -11.42
C PHE A 44 -1.14 3.47 -10.22
N THR A 45 -0.06 3.06 -9.56
CA THR A 45 -0.15 2.12 -8.43
C THR A 45 -0.45 2.86 -7.13
N ASN A 46 -0.97 2.14 -6.13
CA ASN A 46 -1.13 2.70 -4.78
C ASN A 46 0.23 3.14 -4.21
N GLN A 47 1.31 2.37 -4.45
CA GLN A 47 2.66 2.74 -4.03
C GLN A 47 3.08 4.09 -4.63
N ASP A 48 2.84 4.29 -5.92
CA ASP A 48 3.17 5.56 -6.58
C ASP A 48 2.31 6.72 -6.01
N TRP A 49 1.02 6.46 -5.75
CA TRP A 49 0.10 7.45 -5.18
C TRP A 49 0.54 7.90 -3.78
N TYR A 50 0.91 6.96 -2.91
CA TYR A 50 1.44 7.28 -1.58
C TYR A 50 2.80 7.98 -1.66
N SER A 51 3.67 7.58 -2.58
CA SER A 51 4.97 8.23 -2.81
C SER A 51 4.80 9.72 -3.15
N ARG A 52 3.86 10.06 -4.03
CA ARG A 52 3.53 11.45 -4.38
C ARG A 52 3.00 12.28 -3.21
N ARG A 53 2.50 11.63 -2.16
CA ARG A 53 2.00 12.27 -0.94
C ARG A 53 3.05 12.39 0.17
N GLY A 54 4.30 12.02 -0.12
CA GLY A 54 5.43 12.12 0.79
C GLY A 54 5.70 10.87 1.63
N TYR A 55 5.03 9.75 1.34
CA TYR A 55 5.37 8.47 1.97
C TYR A 55 6.62 7.89 1.32
N ARG A 56 7.54 7.40 2.15
CA ARG A 56 8.80 6.79 1.74
C ARG A 56 8.77 5.30 2.02
N SER A 57 9.27 4.50 1.08
CA SER A 57 9.42 3.06 1.27
C SER A 57 10.36 2.76 2.43
N LEU A 58 9.95 1.84 3.31
CA LEU A 58 10.71 1.42 4.48
C LEU A 58 11.21 -0.01 4.34
N LYS A 59 10.33 -0.94 3.94
CA LYS A 59 10.63 -2.37 3.85
C LYS A 59 9.76 -3.03 2.80
N ILE A 60 10.30 -4.02 2.11
CA ILE A 60 9.53 -4.94 1.24
C ILE A 60 9.59 -6.32 1.87
N VAL A 61 8.45 -7.02 1.92
CA VAL A 61 8.33 -8.37 2.47
C VAL A 61 7.57 -9.24 1.48
N GLN A 62 8.16 -10.37 1.10
CA GLN A 62 7.52 -11.38 0.25
C GLN A 62 6.44 -12.12 1.03
N ASN A 63 5.26 -12.31 0.43
CA ASN A 63 4.15 -13.11 0.98
C ASN A 63 3.81 -12.76 2.42
N TYR A 64 3.74 -11.46 2.72
CA TYR A 64 3.35 -10.99 4.04
C TYR A 64 1.89 -11.30 4.37
N TYR A 65 1.03 -11.33 3.34
CA TYR A 65 -0.37 -11.73 3.46
C TYR A 65 -0.63 -13.04 2.71
N ASP A 66 -1.29 -13.98 3.39
CA ASP A 66 -1.73 -15.26 2.81
C ASP A 66 -3.17 -15.21 2.27
N SER A 67 -3.63 -14.03 1.85
CA SER A 67 -4.99 -13.84 1.34
C SER A 67 -5.18 -14.54 -0.01
N LYS A 68 -6.28 -15.28 -0.12
CA LYS A 68 -6.70 -15.94 -1.35
C LYS A 68 -7.60 -15.01 -2.15
N ASP A 69 -7.47 -15.05 -3.48
CA ASP A 69 -8.47 -14.43 -4.34
C ASP A 69 -9.81 -15.21 -4.31
N ARG A 70 -10.82 -14.69 -5.02
CA ARG A 70 -12.14 -15.32 -5.14
C ARG A 70 -12.13 -16.74 -5.72
N ASN A 71 -11.05 -17.13 -6.39
CA ASN A 71 -10.85 -18.46 -6.98
C ASN A 71 -10.00 -19.38 -6.09
N GLY A 72 -9.62 -18.92 -4.89
CA GLY A 72 -8.80 -19.68 -3.96
C GLY A 72 -7.29 -19.61 -4.23
N LYS A 73 -6.83 -18.85 -5.23
CA LYS A 73 -5.41 -18.72 -5.56
C LYS A 73 -4.71 -17.83 -4.53
N VAL A 74 -3.61 -18.34 -3.98
CA VAL A 74 -2.64 -17.54 -3.22
C VAL A 74 -1.66 -16.91 -4.21
N TRP A 75 -1.48 -15.61 -4.12
CA TRP A 75 -0.63 -14.87 -5.03
C TRP A 75 0.74 -14.63 -4.40
N ASP A 76 1.79 -15.00 -5.14
CA ASP A 76 3.16 -14.63 -4.78
C ASP A 76 3.30 -13.12 -4.99
N THR A 77 3.19 -12.36 -3.90
CA THR A 77 3.15 -10.89 -3.90
C THR A 77 4.01 -10.32 -2.79
N LYS A 78 4.66 -9.21 -3.10
CA LYS A 78 5.42 -8.42 -2.15
C LYS A 78 4.53 -7.35 -1.56
N THR A 79 4.56 -7.23 -0.24
CA THR A 79 4.03 -6.07 0.48
C THR A 79 5.13 -5.05 0.68
N ILE A 80 4.87 -3.79 0.34
CA ILE A 80 5.75 -2.66 0.64
C ILE A 80 5.18 -1.83 1.79
N PHE A 81 5.96 -1.72 2.87
CA PHE A 81 5.69 -0.84 3.99
C PHE A 81 6.24 0.54 3.68
N MET A 82 5.43 1.57 3.91
CA MET A 82 5.75 2.96 3.66
C MET A 82 5.48 3.80 4.90
N ARG A 83 6.29 4.84 5.10
CA ARG A 83 6.16 5.77 6.23
C ARG A 83 6.15 7.21 5.76
N LYS A 84 5.40 8.07 6.46
CA LYS A 84 5.46 9.52 6.33
C LYS A 84 5.61 10.12 7.71
N ASP A 85 6.57 11.02 7.87
CA ASP A 85 6.70 11.81 9.09
C ASP A 85 5.67 12.95 9.03
N LEU A 86 4.93 13.14 10.12
CA LEU A 86 3.89 14.16 10.25
C LEU A 86 4.50 15.37 10.99
N LEU A 87 4.25 16.57 10.47
CA LEU A 87 4.72 17.84 11.06
C LEU A 87 3.86 18.22 12.26
#